data_AF-A0A2E4PA78-F1
#
_entry.id   AF-A0A2E4PA78-F1
#
_cell.length_a   1.000
_cell.length_b   1.000
_cell.length_c   1.000
_cell.angle_alpha   90.00
_cell.angle_beta   90.00
_cell.angle_gamma   90.00
#
_symmetry.space_group_name_H-M   'P 1'
#
loop_
_entity.id
_entity.type
_entity.pdbx_description
1 polymer ?
#
loop_
_entity_poly.entity_id
_entity_poly.type
_entity_poly.pdbx_seq_one_letter_code
_entity_poly.pdbx_strand_id
1 'polypeptide(L)'
;MIVDFKNSKPFIEFGFNEAEKTVAPGEVFKVWVIGQYNNSLYTYQLSCSGIPDVEKISDFEYNVSYAIPGQYEITLNLVHGFQKKKSIISNTITITVE
;
A
#
# COMPACT_ATOMS: atom_id res chain seq x y z
N MET A 1 -27.54 10.13 -8.16
CA MET A 1 -26.32 10.42 -8.94
C MET A 1 -25.20 9.57 -8.33
N ILE A 2 -24.96 8.37 -8.87
CA ILE A 2 -23.86 7.50 -8.43
C ILE A 2 -22.67 7.91 -9.29
N VAL A 3 -21.78 8.70 -8.73
CA VAL A 3 -20.58 9.19 -9.41
C VAL A 3 -19.50 8.12 -9.29
N ASP A 4 -19.06 7.63 -10.44
CA ASP A 4 -17.91 6.76 -10.72
C ASP A 4 -16.97 6.38 -9.55
N PHE A 5 -17.31 5.31 -8.83
CA PHE A 5 -16.31 4.51 -8.09
C PHE A 5 -15.29 3.83 -9.03
N LYS A 6 -15.53 3.87 -10.36
CA LYS A 6 -14.63 3.28 -11.37
C LYS A 6 -13.27 3.97 -11.49
N ASN A 7 -13.14 5.21 -11.00
CA ASN A 7 -11.93 6.02 -11.17
C ASN A 7 -11.33 6.55 -9.85
N SER A 8 -11.87 6.18 -8.69
CA SER A 8 -11.27 6.59 -7.40
C SER A 8 -9.96 5.84 -7.20
N LYS A 9 -8.83 6.55 -7.17
CA LYS A 9 -7.49 5.97 -6.93
C LYS A 9 -7.51 5.04 -5.70
N PRO A 10 -6.72 3.95 -5.70
CA PRO A 10 -6.62 3.11 -4.51
C PRO A 10 -6.09 3.95 -3.35
N PHE A 11 -6.49 3.61 -2.15
CA PHE A 11 -6.05 4.29 -0.95
C PHE A 11 -5.40 3.27 -0.02
N ILE A 12 -4.31 3.63 0.64
CA ILE A 12 -3.64 2.81 1.65
C ILE A 12 -3.47 3.58 2.95
N GLU A 13 -3.48 2.85 4.06
CA GLU A 13 -3.39 3.41 5.40
C GLU A 13 -2.80 2.40 6.40
N PHE A 14 -2.37 2.88 7.57
CA PHE A 14 -1.99 2.04 8.71
C PHE A 14 -3.20 1.61 9.58
N GLY A 15 -4.40 1.98 9.15
CA GLY A 15 -5.68 1.84 9.84
C GLY A 15 -6.25 3.20 10.25
N PHE A 16 -7.57 3.32 10.35
CA PHE A 16 -8.26 4.53 10.81
C PHE A 16 -7.91 5.81 10.02
N ASN A 17 -7.65 5.71 8.72
CA ASN A 17 -7.16 6.81 7.86
C ASN A 17 -5.80 7.39 8.26
N GLU A 18 -4.96 6.65 8.99
CA GLU A 18 -3.60 7.06 9.29
C GLU A 18 -2.68 6.86 8.07
N ALA A 19 -2.09 7.97 7.61
CA ALA A 19 -1.09 7.98 6.54
C ALA A 19 0.35 8.10 7.05
N GLU A 20 0.52 8.30 8.36
CA GLU A 20 1.83 8.42 9.01
C GLU A 20 1.84 7.53 10.25
N LYS A 21 2.98 6.87 10.51
CA LYS A 21 3.15 6.05 11.70
C LYS A 21 4.61 6.02 12.15
N THR A 22 4.82 5.87 13.45
CA THR A 22 6.14 5.64 14.04
C THR A 22 6.18 4.25 14.67
N VAL A 23 7.26 3.50 14.45
CA VAL A 23 7.47 2.15 14.98
C VAL A 23 8.92 1.93 15.39
N ALA A 24 9.15 0.95 16.26
CA ALA A 24 10.51 0.53 16.59
C ALA A 24 11.16 -0.28 15.45
N PRO A 25 12.51 -0.31 15.35
CA PRO A 25 13.20 -1.15 14.38
C PRO A 25 12.83 -2.63 14.52
N GLY A 26 12.39 -3.23 13.41
CA GLY A 26 11.93 -4.63 13.35
C GLY A 26 10.50 -4.87 13.82
N GLU A 27 9.78 -3.84 14.27
CA GLU A 27 8.37 -3.96 14.61
C GLU A 27 7.53 -4.19 13.36
N VAL A 28 6.64 -5.18 13.41
CA VAL A 28 5.71 -5.50 12.33
C VAL A 28 4.48 -4.62 12.44
N PHE A 29 4.16 -3.90 11.37
CA PHE A 29 2.94 -3.11 11.25
C PHE A 29 2.14 -3.52 10.01
N LYS A 30 0.84 -3.21 10.05
CA LYS A 30 -0.10 -3.52 8.98
C LYS A 30 -0.27 -2.34 8.04
N VAL A 31 -0.34 -2.64 6.75
CA VAL A 31 -0.79 -1.72 5.71
C VAL A 31 -2.07 -2.27 5.11
N TRP A 32 -3.13 -1.46 5.18
CA TRP A 32 -4.45 -1.78 4.66
C TRP A 32 -4.66 -1.10 3.32
N VAL A 33 -5.24 -1.83 2.37
CA VAL A 33 -5.68 -1.27 1.09
C VAL A 33 -7.19 -1.05 1.14
N ILE A 34 -7.59 0.20 0.91
CA ILE A 34 -8.97 0.63 0.81
C ILE A 34 -9.31 0.84 -0.67
N GLY A 35 -10.39 0.19 -1.09
CA GLY A 35 -10.90 0.21 -2.46
C GLY A 35 -11.03 -1.20 -3.03
N GLN A 36 -12.04 -1.39 -3.87
CA GLN A 36 -12.26 -2.67 -4.56
C GLN A 36 -11.99 -2.51 -6.05
N TYR A 37 -11.07 -3.30 -6.56
CA TYR A 37 -10.79 -3.41 -7.98
C TYR A 37 -11.11 -4.80 -8.48
N ASN A 38 -11.30 -4.92 -9.80
CA ASN A 38 -11.53 -6.22 -10.41
C ASN A 38 -10.23 -7.02 -10.40
N ASN A 39 -10.14 -8.01 -9.51
CA ASN A 39 -8.97 -8.87 -9.34
C ASN A 39 -8.66 -9.74 -10.57
N SER A 40 -9.60 -9.90 -11.52
CA SER A 40 -9.34 -10.55 -12.81
C SER A 40 -8.60 -9.64 -13.80
N LEU A 41 -8.54 -8.33 -13.54
CA LEU A 41 -7.92 -7.32 -14.41
C LEU A 41 -6.72 -6.63 -13.77
N TYR A 42 -6.70 -6.49 -12.45
CA TYR A 42 -5.67 -5.76 -11.71
C TYR A 42 -4.99 -6.65 -10.67
N THR A 43 -3.67 -6.47 -10.55
CA THR A 43 -2.85 -7.07 -9.50
C THR A 43 -2.35 -5.97 -8.56
N TYR A 44 -2.45 -6.24 -7.25
CA TYR A 44 -2.03 -5.34 -6.17
C TYR A 44 -0.55 -5.57 -5.87
N GLN A 45 0.26 -4.53 -6.06
CA GLN A 45 1.70 -4.56 -5.80
C GLN A 45 2.08 -3.43 -4.84
N LEU A 46 2.46 -3.79 -3.61
CA LEU A 46 2.99 -2.83 -2.65
C LEU A 46 4.40 -2.42 -3.07
N SER A 47 4.68 -1.12 -3.03
CA SER A 47 6.00 -0.55 -3.32
C SER A 47 6.46 0.25 -2.13
N CYS A 48 7.59 -0.17 -1.59
CA CYS A 48 8.18 0.38 -0.37
C CYS A 48 9.57 0.93 -0.71
N SER A 49 9.92 2.09 -0.19
CA SER A 49 11.29 2.60 -0.26
C SER A 49 12.21 1.83 0.72
N GLY A 50 13.49 1.68 0.40
CA GLY A 50 14.44 0.99 1.28
C GLY A 50 14.38 -0.53 1.15
N ILE A 51 14.67 -1.25 2.24
CA ILE A 51 14.75 -2.71 2.30
C ILE A 51 13.77 -3.21 3.37
N PRO A 52 12.46 -3.26 3.07
CA PRO A 52 11.47 -3.81 3.99
C PRO A 52 11.50 -5.34 4.00
N ASP A 53 11.00 -5.93 5.08
CA ASP A 53 10.41 -7.26 5.04
C ASP A 53 8.90 -7.13 4.83
N VAL A 54 8.37 -7.73 3.76
CA VAL A 54 6.96 -7.59 3.37
C VAL A 54 6.34 -8.97 3.22
N GLU A 55 5.33 -9.24 4.04
CA GLU A 55 4.49 -10.42 3.95
C GLU A 55 3.10 -10.00 3.46
N LYS A 56 2.69 -10.52 2.31
CA LYS A 56 1.34 -10.31 1.78
C LYS A 56 0.37 -11.29 2.44
N ILE A 57 -0.56 -10.77 3.24
CA ILE A 57 -1.62 -11.56 3.88
C ILE A 57 -2.80 -11.75 2.93
N SER A 58 -3.21 -10.67 2.24
CA SER A 58 -4.24 -10.70 1.20
C SER A 58 -4.01 -9.60 0.17
N ASP A 59 -4.90 -9.46 -0.82
CA ASP A 59 -4.87 -8.31 -1.74
C ASP A 59 -5.12 -6.97 -1.01
N PHE A 60 -5.63 -7.00 0.22
CA PHE A 60 -6.02 -5.82 0.98
C PHE A 60 -5.25 -5.62 2.29
N GLU A 61 -4.34 -6.54 2.61
CA GLU A 61 -3.62 -6.55 3.89
C GLU A 61 -2.18 -7.03 3.70
N TYR A 62 -1.24 -6.25 4.20
CA TYR A 62 0.19 -6.52 4.18
C TYR A 62 0.78 -6.33 5.57
N ASN A 63 1.63 -7.24 6.00
CA ASN A 63 2.55 -7.03 7.12
C ASN A 63 3.86 -6.47 6.56
N VAL A 64 4.36 -5.41 7.17
CA VAL A 64 5.63 -4.76 6.78
C VAL A 64 6.46 -4.52 8.03
N SER A 65 7.77 -4.69 7.91
CA SER A 65 8.72 -4.25 8.94
C SER A 65 9.99 -3.67 8.32
N TYR A 66 10.68 -2.82 9.06
CA TYR A 66 11.96 -2.24 8.69
C TYR A 66 12.94 -2.42 9.84
N ALA A 67 14.07 -3.08 9.59
CA ALA A 67 15.09 -3.33 10.62
C ALA A 67 16.03 -2.14 10.84
N ILE A 68 16.07 -1.18 9.90
CA ILE A 68 17.00 -0.05 9.93
C ILE A 68 16.20 1.21 10.30
N PRO A 69 16.67 2.03 11.26
CA PRO A 69 16.06 3.32 11.55
C PRO A 69 16.09 4.26 10.34
N GLY A 70 15.03 5.04 10.16
CA GLY A 70 14.90 5.96 9.04
C GLY A 70 13.45 6.27 8.70
N GLN A 71 13.27 7.14 7.72
CA GLN A 71 11.96 7.48 7.17
C GLN A 71 11.77 6.76 5.84
N TYR A 72 10.63 6.09 5.68
CA TYR A 72 10.31 5.33 4.48
C TYR A 72 8.93 5.70 3.94
N GLU A 73 8.79 5.61 2.63
CA GLU A 73 7.55 5.81 1.90
C GLU A 73 7.01 4.48 1.39
N ILE A 74 5.70 4.33 1.47
CA ILE A 74 4.97 3.17 0.98
C ILE A 74 3.87 3.66 0.05
N THR A 75 3.75 3.00 -1.11
CA THR A 75 2.68 3.21 -2.09
C THR A 75 2.16 1.86 -2.57
N LEU A 76 0.99 1.84 -3.17
CA LEU A 76 0.42 0.68 -3.83
C LEU A 76 0.24 0.96 -5.31
N ASN A 77 0.72 0.03 -6.13
CA ASN A 77 0.52 0.03 -7.56
C ASN A 77 -0.49 -1.04 -7.94
N LEU A 78 -1.58 -0.63 -8.58
CA LEU A 78 -2.49 -1.53 -9.27
C LEU A 78 -2.03 -1.68 -10.70
N VAL A 79 -1.53 -2.86 -11.05
CA VAL A 79 -1.03 -3.15 -12.39
C VAL A 79 -2.10 -3.89 -13.18
N HIS A 80 -2.53 -3.33 -14.31
CA HIS A 80 -3.50 -3.99 -15.18
C HIS A 80 -2.84 -5.15 -15.95
N GLY A 81 -3.34 -6.38 -15.78
CA GLY A 81 -2.72 -7.61 -16.30
C GLY A 81 -2.52 -7.63 -17.82
N PHE A 82 -3.46 -7.05 -18.58
CA PHE A 82 -3.39 -6.98 -20.05
C PHE A 82 -2.84 -5.66 -20.61
N GLN A 83 -2.77 -4.60 -19.80
CA GLN A 83 -2.41 -3.26 -20.24
C GLN A 83 -1.38 -2.66 -19.29
N LYS A 84 -0.12 -3.09 -19.41
CA LYS A 84 0.98 -2.67 -18.53
C LYS A 84 1.15 -1.13 -18.40
N LYS A 85 0.64 -0.35 -19.36
CA LYS A 85 0.67 1.13 -19.34
C LYS A 85 -0.43 1.78 -18.49
N LYS A 86 -1.38 1.01 -17.97
CA LYS A 86 -2.48 1.50 -17.12
C LYS A 86 -2.25 1.02 -15.68
N SER A 87 -1.19 1.53 -15.05
CA SER A 87 -0.99 1.38 -13.61
C SER A 87 -1.68 2.54 -12.88
N ILE A 88 -2.35 2.23 -11.77
CA ILE A 88 -2.96 3.22 -10.89
C ILE A 88 -2.18 3.19 -9.58
N ILE A 89 -1.64 4.35 -9.18
CA ILE A 89 -0.86 4.51 -7.95
C ILE A 89 -1.77 5.07 -6.85
N SER A 90 -1.63 4.55 -5.63
CA SER A 90 -2.33 5.05 -4.44
C SER A 90 -1.78 6.39 -3.94
N ASN A 91 -2.29 6.85 -2.80
CA ASN A 91 -1.56 7.80 -1.94
C ASN A 91 -0.24 7.19 -1.45
N THR A 92 0.66 8.06 -1.04
CA THR A 92 1.87 7.71 -0.29
C THR A 92 1.55 7.77 1.20
N ILE A 93 2.01 6.77 1.95
CA ILE A 93 2.03 6.77 3.42
C ILE A 93 3.48 6.72 3.88
N THR A 94 3.74 7.30 5.04
CA THR A 94 5.09 7.48 5.56
C THR A 94 5.24 6.74 6.88
N ILE A 95 6.33 6.00 7.02
CA ILE A 95 6.70 5.34 8.27
C ILE A 95 8.03 5.90 8.76
N THR A 96 8.07 6.27 10.04
CA THR A 96 9.29 6.62 10.75
C THR A 96 9.69 5.46 11.64
N VAL A 97 10.93 5.01 11.51
CA VAL A 97 11.50 3.91 12.29
C VAL A 97 12.58 4.50 13.18
N GLU A 98 12.35 4.48 14.50
CA GLU A 98 13.23 5.07 15.52
C GLU A 98 13.29 4.27 16.82
#